data_AF-A0A920AF98-F1
#
_entry.id   AF-A0A920AF98-F1
#
_cell.length_a   1.000
_cell.length_b   1.000
_cell.length_c   1.000
_cell.angle_alpha   90.00
_cell.angle_beta   90.00
_cell.angle_gamma   90.00
#
_symmetry.space_group_name_H-M   'P 1'
#
loop_
_entity.id
_entity.type
_entity.pdbx_description
1 polymer ?
#
loop_
_entity_poly.entity_id
_entity_poly.type
_entity_poly.pdbx_seq_one_letter_code
_entity_poly.pdbx_strand_id
1 'polypeptide(L)'
;MNVFILCTGRCGSMSISRACKELDNYTSGHETRITKLGDERINFPENHIEADNRLAWFLGRLDEKYGNNAFYVHLTRDTNKTAQSYNIRWQHVGSILKAYTQGILTTPYQIINPSERIKYSLDYCETIDANIKHFLKDKDKKCTIALESLEEDFLKFWDLIGAKEIRIRHY
;
A
#
# COMPACT_ATOMS: atom_id res chain seq x y z
N MET A 1 -3.30 13.63 -12.33
CA MET A 1 -3.88 12.32 -11.99
C MET A 1 -3.34 11.88 -10.63
N ASN A 2 -4.16 11.34 -9.73
CA ASN A 2 -3.65 10.77 -8.49
C ASN A 2 -3.18 9.32 -8.69
N VAL A 3 -2.19 8.90 -7.89
CA VAL A 3 -1.68 7.53 -7.90
C VAL A 3 -1.78 6.94 -6.50
N PHE A 4 -2.31 5.72 -6.39
CA PHE A 4 -2.43 5.02 -5.11
C PHE A 4 -1.66 3.71 -5.14
N ILE A 5 -0.67 3.59 -4.26
CA ILE A 5 0.09 2.35 -4.07
C ILE A 5 -0.58 1.56 -2.95
N LEU A 6 -1.35 0.55 -3.36
CA LEU A 6 -2.08 -0.36 -2.49
C LEU A 6 -1.25 -1.59 -2.20
N CYS A 7 -1.22 -2.02 -0.94
CA CYS A 7 -0.48 -3.21 -0.55
C CYS A 7 -0.90 -3.78 0.81
N THR A 8 -0.46 -5.00 1.07
CA THR A 8 -0.54 -5.67 2.39
C THR A 8 0.31 -4.98 3.46
N GLY A 9 1.26 -4.14 3.07
CA GLY A 9 2.36 -3.66 3.90
C GLY A 9 3.48 -4.71 4.03
N ARG A 10 4.68 -4.28 4.43
CA ARG A 10 5.93 -5.09 4.45
C ARG A 10 6.43 -5.58 3.09
N CYS A 11 5.97 -4.94 2.01
CA CYS A 11 6.34 -5.16 0.61
C CYS A 11 7.18 -4.02 0.00
N GLY A 12 7.75 -3.13 0.80
CA GLY A 12 8.65 -2.07 0.30
C GLY A 12 7.98 -0.72 -0.03
N SER A 13 6.74 -0.49 0.41
CA SER A 13 6.00 0.75 0.14
C SER A 13 6.72 2.04 0.55
N MET A 14 7.49 2.01 1.65
CA MET A 14 8.33 3.14 2.09
C MET A 14 9.43 3.46 1.06
N SER A 15 10.07 2.44 0.49
CA SER A 15 11.14 2.63 -0.50
C SER A 15 10.58 3.21 -1.80
N ILE A 16 9.43 2.70 -2.27
CA ILE A 16 8.76 3.26 -3.46
C ILE A 16 8.34 4.71 -3.22
N SER A 17 7.70 5.00 -2.10
CA SER A 17 7.30 6.37 -1.78
C SER A 17 8.49 7.33 -1.77
N ARG A 18 9.65 6.90 -1.24
CA ARG A 18 10.89 7.68 -1.28
C ARG A 18 11.41 7.89 -2.71
N ALA A 19 11.45 6.85 -3.54
CA ALA A 19 11.87 6.98 -4.94
C ALA A 19 10.97 7.96 -5.71
N CYS A 20 9.66 7.91 -5.48
CA CYS A 20 8.70 8.84 -6.09
C CYS A 20 8.84 10.30 -5.64
N LYS A 21 9.66 10.62 -4.62
CA LYS A 21 9.93 12.02 -4.24
C LYS A 21 10.85 12.75 -5.21
N GLU A 22 11.56 12.02 -6.06
CA GLU A 22 12.46 12.57 -7.08
C GLU A 22 11.72 13.03 -8.35
N LEU A 23 10.39 12.87 -8.38
CA LEU A 23 9.52 13.27 -9.48
C LEU A 23 9.24 14.78 -9.44
N ASP A 24 9.30 15.45 -10.59
CA ASP A 24 9.04 16.89 -10.69
C ASP A 24 7.54 17.24 -10.72
N ASN A 25 6.73 16.34 -11.27
CA ASN A 25 5.33 16.58 -11.60
C ASN A 25 4.35 15.85 -10.68
N TYR A 26 4.89 15.13 -9.69
CA TYR A 26 4.11 14.47 -8.66
C TYR A 26 4.65 14.79 -7.27
N THR A 27 3.76 15.02 -6.33
CA THR A 27 4.12 14.93 -4.90
C THR A 27 4.01 13.48 -4.45
N SER A 28 4.82 13.07 -3.46
CA SER A 28 4.81 11.69 -2.95
C SER A 28 4.75 11.62 -1.42
N GLY A 29 3.88 10.75 -0.92
CA GLY A 29 3.60 10.52 0.50
C GLY A 29 3.63 9.04 0.89
N HIS A 30 3.91 8.78 2.17
CA HIS A 30 3.72 7.46 2.79
C HIS A 30 2.87 7.65 4.04
N GLU A 31 1.68 7.05 4.05
CA GLU A 31 0.74 7.09 5.19
C GLU A 31 0.43 8.53 5.66
N THR A 32 0.28 9.49 4.74
CA THR A 32 0.18 10.93 5.04
C THR A 32 -1.11 11.32 5.76
N ARG A 33 -2.15 10.48 5.65
CA ARG A 33 -3.51 10.79 6.15
C ARG A 33 -4.08 9.72 7.08
N ILE A 34 -3.25 8.85 7.65
CA ILE A 34 -3.71 7.71 8.47
C ILE A 34 -4.47 8.08 9.74
N THR A 35 -4.27 9.30 10.27
CA THR A 35 -4.98 9.81 11.45
C THR A 35 -6.18 10.68 11.11
N LYS A 36 -6.43 10.92 9.81
CA LYS A 36 -7.52 11.77 9.34
C LYS A 36 -8.83 11.00 9.27
N LEU A 37 -9.93 11.71 9.46
CA LEU A 37 -11.29 11.16 9.48
C LEU A 37 -12.13 11.77 8.35
N GLY A 38 -13.30 11.16 8.09
CA GLY A 38 -14.22 11.66 7.05
C GLY A 38 -13.50 11.82 5.72
N ASP A 39 -13.80 12.88 4.98
CA ASP A 39 -13.22 13.14 3.66
C ASP A 39 -11.72 13.44 3.72
N GLU A 40 -11.21 14.00 4.83
CA GLU A 40 -9.78 14.25 4.98
C GLU A 40 -8.95 12.97 4.86
N ARG A 41 -9.50 11.80 5.20
CA ARG A 41 -8.83 10.49 5.08
C ARG A 41 -8.41 10.15 3.65
N ILE A 42 -9.20 10.57 2.67
CA ILE A 42 -9.04 10.22 1.26
C ILE A 42 -8.90 11.44 0.34
N ASN A 43 -8.89 12.67 0.85
CA ASN A 43 -8.88 13.88 0.03
C ASN A 43 -7.47 14.35 -0.39
N PHE A 44 -6.72 13.54 -1.13
CA PHE A 44 -5.34 13.85 -1.52
C PHE A 44 -5.23 15.04 -2.50
N PRO A 45 -4.13 15.82 -2.48
CA PRO A 45 -3.87 16.87 -3.46
C PRO A 45 -3.81 16.32 -4.88
N GLU A 46 -4.07 17.14 -5.89
CA GLU A 46 -3.87 16.71 -7.28
C GLU A 46 -2.41 16.32 -7.55
N ASN A 47 -2.22 15.38 -8.48
CA ASN A 47 -0.89 14.85 -8.86
C ASN A 47 -0.10 14.35 -7.64
N HIS A 48 -0.79 13.62 -6.76
CA HIS A 48 -0.18 13.03 -5.57
C HIS A 48 -0.11 11.51 -5.69
N ILE A 49 1.04 10.96 -5.32
CA ILE A 49 1.31 9.53 -5.15
C ILE A 49 1.25 9.23 -3.65
N GLU A 50 0.26 8.45 -3.22
CA GLU A 50 0.16 7.99 -1.84
C GLU A 50 0.46 6.50 -1.75
N ALA A 51 1.44 6.14 -0.92
CA ALA A 51 1.66 4.76 -0.50
C ALA A 51 1.10 4.56 0.91
N ASP A 52 0.04 3.76 1.05
CA ASP A 52 -0.61 3.53 2.34
C ASP A 52 -1.28 2.15 2.34
N ASN A 53 -0.76 1.22 3.15
CA ASN A 53 -1.30 -0.14 3.25
C ASN A 53 -2.69 -0.17 3.89
N ARG A 54 -3.10 0.86 4.63
CA ARG A 54 -4.42 0.94 5.26
C ARG A 54 -5.51 1.35 4.29
N LEU A 55 -5.18 1.91 3.12
CA LEU A 55 -6.18 2.21 2.09
C LEU A 55 -6.92 0.95 1.61
N ALA A 56 -6.35 -0.25 1.80
CA ALA A 56 -7.03 -1.51 1.55
C ALA A 56 -8.32 -1.71 2.39
N TRP A 57 -8.48 -0.97 3.50
CA TRP A 57 -9.71 -0.94 4.31
C TRP A 57 -10.69 0.17 3.88
N PHE A 58 -10.30 1.05 2.95
CA PHE A 58 -11.07 2.21 2.50
C PHE A 58 -11.37 2.16 0.99
N LEU A 59 -11.26 0.98 0.36
CA LEU A 59 -11.35 0.82 -1.10
C LEU A 59 -12.68 1.32 -1.67
N GLY A 60 -13.80 1.12 -0.98
CA GLY A 60 -15.10 1.65 -1.43
C GLY A 60 -15.12 3.19 -1.48
N ARG A 61 -14.63 3.86 -0.44
CA ARG A 61 -14.54 5.33 -0.40
C ARG A 61 -13.51 5.87 -1.40
N LEU A 62 -12.44 5.12 -1.64
CA LEU A 62 -11.45 5.44 -2.66
C LEU A 62 -12.06 5.32 -4.07
N ASP A 63 -12.91 4.32 -4.31
CA ASP A 63 -13.63 4.13 -5.56
C ASP A 63 -14.62 5.26 -5.83
N GLU A 64 -15.47 5.58 -4.86
CA GLU A 64 -16.47 6.65 -4.95
C GLU A 64 -15.84 8.00 -5.33
N LYS A 65 -14.65 8.28 -4.78
CA LYS A 65 -13.98 9.56 -5.00
C LYS A 65 -13.14 9.60 -6.27
N TYR A 66 -12.38 8.53 -6.55
CA TYR A 66 -11.38 8.55 -7.61
C TYR A 66 -11.73 7.65 -8.79
N GLY A 67 -12.36 6.50 -8.56
CA GLY A 67 -12.75 5.55 -9.62
C GLY A 67 -11.68 5.38 -10.71
N ASN A 68 -12.08 5.43 -11.98
CA ASN A 68 -11.14 5.34 -13.10
C ASN A 68 -10.35 6.65 -13.40
N ASN A 69 -10.51 7.68 -12.57
CA ASN A 69 -9.78 8.95 -12.71
C ASN A 69 -8.41 8.94 -12.02
N ALA A 70 -8.09 7.89 -11.24
CA ALA A 70 -6.77 7.67 -10.66
C ALA A 70 -6.03 6.50 -11.33
N PHE A 71 -4.73 6.41 -11.02
CA PHE A 71 -3.90 5.26 -11.35
C PHE A 71 -3.66 4.44 -10.10
N TYR A 72 -3.76 3.12 -10.20
CA TYR A 72 -3.59 2.23 -9.05
C TYR A 72 -2.41 1.28 -9.23
N VAL A 73 -1.57 1.19 -8.20
CA VAL A 73 -0.45 0.24 -8.17
C VAL A 73 -0.76 -0.81 -7.12
N HIS A 74 -0.74 -2.07 -7.51
CA HIS A 74 -0.65 -3.16 -6.54
C HIS A 74 0.81 -3.46 -6.25
N LEU A 75 1.31 -3.06 -5.07
CA LEU A 75 2.66 -3.39 -4.65
C LEU A 75 2.66 -4.72 -3.90
N THR A 76 3.25 -5.73 -4.54
CA THR A 76 3.26 -7.12 -4.07
C THR A 76 4.64 -7.54 -3.58
N ARG A 77 4.66 -8.60 -2.80
CA ARG A 77 5.84 -9.37 -2.40
C ARG A 77 5.38 -10.81 -2.18
N ASP A 78 6.29 -11.78 -2.24
CA ASP A 78 6.02 -13.13 -1.77
C ASP A 78 5.26 -13.13 -0.42
N THR A 79 4.11 -13.80 -0.42
CA THR A 79 3.15 -13.75 0.70
C THR A 79 3.75 -14.35 1.97
N ASN A 80 4.51 -15.45 1.85
CA ASN A 80 5.15 -16.10 2.99
C ASN A 80 6.21 -15.18 3.62
N LYS A 81 7.08 -14.56 2.81
CA LYS A 81 8.08 -13.58 3.28
C LYS A 81 7.42 -12.37 3.92
N THR A 82 6.28 -11.93 3.39
CA THR A 82 5.50 -10.81 3.95
C THR A 82 4.92 -11.18 5.31
N ALA A 83 4.28 -12.33 5.42
CA ALA A 83 3.72 -12.85 6.66
C ALA A 83 4.81 -13.07 7.72
N GLN A 84 5.96 -13.65 7.35
CA GLN A 84 7.12 -13.79 8.25
C GLN A 84 7.61 -12.42 8.75
N SER A 85 7.72 -11.44 7.86
CA SER A 85 8.11 -10.06 8.21
C SER A 85 7.15 -9.42 9.21
N TYR A 86 5.85 -9.71 9.12
CA TYR A 86 4.88 -9.30 10.12
C TYR A 86 4.99 -10.10 11.42
N ASN A 87 5.16 -11.42 11.34
CA ASN A 87 5.27 -12.30 12.50
C ASN A 87 6.44 -11.90 13.42
N ILE A 88 7.61 -11.60 12.84
CA ILE A 88 8.78 -11.07 13.58
C ILE A 88 8.41 -9.78 14.34
N ARG A 89 7.48 -8.98 13.79
CA ARG A 89 7.08 -7.69 14.34
C ARG A 89 5.78 -7.73 15.13
N TRP A 90 5.29 -8.92 15.50
CA TRP A 90 4.00 -9.09 16.13
C TRP A 90 3.77 -8.14 17.31
N GLN A 91 4.78 -7.98 18.17
CA GLN A 91 4.69 -7.19 19.39
C GLN A 91 4.95 -5.69 19.21
N HIS A 92 5.31 -5.21 18.01
CA HIS A 92 5.54 -3.78 17.79
C HIS A 92 4.32 -2.94 18.18
N VAL A 93 4.60 -1.75 18.71
CA VAL A 93 3.59 -0.73 18.99
C VAL A 93 2.96 -0.31 17.65
N GLY A 94 1.62 -0.27 17.59
CA GLY A 94 0.90 0.06 16.37
C GLY A 94 0.87 -1.04 15.29
N SER A 95 1.26 -2.28 15.62
CA SER A 95 1.17 -3.41 14.70
C SER A 95 -0.27 -3.61 14.21
N ILE A 96 -0.46 -3.57 12.89
CA ILE A 96 -1.77 -3.79 12.26
C ILE A 96 -2.32 -5.19 12.53
N LEU A 97 -1.44 -6.17 12.77
CA LEU A 97 -1.88 -7.52 13.14
C LEU A 97 -2.60 -7.56 14.49
N LYS A 98 -2.26 -6.68 15.44
CA LYS A 98 -2.99 -6.58 16.71
C LYS A 98 -4.43 -6.10 16.46
N ALA A 99 -4.59 -5.10 15.61
CA ALA A 99 -5.91 -4.59 15.21
C ALA A 99 -6.70 -5.62 14.40
N TYR A 100 -6.04 -6.32 13.47
CA TYR A 100 -6.66 -7.38 12.69
C TYR A 100 -7.16 -8.54 13.56
N THR A 101 -6.29 -9.08 14.40
CA THR A 101 -6.64 -10.22 15.26
C THR A 101 -7.71 -9.84 16.30
N GLN A 102 -7.47 -8.79 17.09
CA GLN A 102 -8.37 -8.43 18.18
C GLN A 102 -9.65 -7.74 17.68
N GLY A 103 -9.53 -6.86 16.68
CA GLY A 103 -10.63 -6.01 16.22
C GLY A 103 -11.47 -6.62 15.10
N ILE A 104 -10.83 -7.33 14.16
CA ILE A 104 -11.53 -7.91 12.99
C ILE A 104 -11.88 -9.37 13.24
N LEU A 105 -10.92 -10.18 13.69
CA LEU A 105 -11.15 -11.61 13.97
C LEU A 105 -11.70 -11.87 15.37
N THR A 106 -11.76 -10.85 16.24
CA THR A 106 -12.19 -10.96 17.64
C THR A 106 -11.36 -11.91 18.51
N THR A 107 -10.17 -12.30 18.04
CA THR A 107 -9.21 -13.14 18.79
C THR A 107 -8.22 -12.24 19.53
N PRO A 108 -8.19 -12.25 20.88
CA PRO A 108 -7.26 -11.41 21.63
C PRO A 108 -5.81 -11.73 21.29
N TYR A 109 -5.05 -10.75 20.78
CA TYR A 109 -3.67 -11.00 20.31
C TYR A 109 -2.72 -11.47 21.42
N GLN A 110 -3.08 -11.22 22.69
CA GLN A 110 -2.33 -11.57 23.88
C GLN A 110 -2.36 -13.08 24.16
N ILE A 111 -3.44 -13.77 23.78
CA ILE A 111 -3.62 -15.21 24.03
C ILE A 111 -3.11 -16.08 22.88
N ILE A 112 -2.81 -15.47 21.72
CA ILE A 112 -2.29 -16.20 20.56
C ILE A 112 -0.87 -16.70 20.86
N ASN A 113 -0.73 -18.04 20.82
CA ASN A 113 0.56 -18.70 21.00
C ASN A 113 1.57 -18.20 19.95
N PRO A 114 2.80 -17.83 20.34
CA PRO A 114 3.86 -17.46 19.40
C PRO A 114 4.03 -18.36 18.18
N SER A 115 3.85 -19.69 18.33
CA SER A 115 3.96 -20.64 17.21
C SER A 115 2.85 -20.51 16.18
N GLU A 116 1.69 -19.95 16.55
CA GLU A 116 0.52 -19.84 15.69
C GLU A 116 0.38 -18.47 15.01
N ARG A 117 1.11 -17.46 15.47
CA ARG A 117 1.09 -16.09 14.94
C ARG A 117 1.30 -16.00 13.43
N ILE A 118 2.08 -16.94 12.87
CA ILE A 118 2.31 -17.00 11.43
C ILE A 118 1.02 -17.25 10.64
N LYS A 119 0.09 -18.05 11.18
CA LYS A 119 -1.21 -18.34 10.54
C LYS A 119 -2.02 -17.06 10.40
N TYR A 120 -2.13 -16.28 11.46
CA TYR A 120 -2.79 -14.97 11.46
C TYR A 120 -2.10 -13.95 10.54
N SER A 121 -0.77 -14.03 10.43
CA SER A 121 -0.01 -13.16 9.54
C SER A 121 -0.27 -13.48 8.07
N LEU A 122 -0.38 -14.77 7.73
CA LEU A 122 -0.74 -15.24 6.39
C LEU A 122 -2.17 -14.85 6.03
N ASP A 123 -3.12 -15.17 6.91
CA ASP A 123 -4.54 -14.83 6.74
C ASP A 123 -4.78 -13.33 6.52
N TYR A 124 -4.08 -12.47 7.28
CA TYR A 124 -4.07 -11.04 7.04
C TYR A 124 -3.56 -10.66 5.65
N CYS A 125 -2.43 -11.25 5.20
CA CYS A 125 -1.85 -10.93 3.90
C CYS A 125 -2.78 -11.36 2.76
N GLU A 126 -3.35 -12.57 2.85
CA GLU A 126 -4.31 -13.11 1.88
C GLU A 126 -5.58 -12.25 1.81
N THR A 127 -6.11 -11.84 2.96
CA THR A 127 -7.30 -10.98 3.03
C THR A 127 -7.06 -9.64 2.34
N ILE A 128 -5.95 -8.96 2.66
CA ILE A 128 -5.66 -7.66 2.06
C ILE A 128 -5.36 -7.77 0.56
N ASP A 129 -4.59 -8.77 0.16
CA ASP A 129 -4.29 -9.03 -1.25
C ASP A 129 -5.56 -9.33 -2.05
N ALA A 130 -6.47 -10.15 -1.51
CA ALA A 130 -7.77 -10.44 -2.12
C ALA A 130 -8.64 -9.18 -2.26
N ASN A 131 -8.70 -8.34 -1.22
CA ASN A 131 -9.44 -7.08 -1.26
C ASN A 131 -8.91 -6.14 -2.37
N ILE A 132 -7.59 -5.99 -2.46
CA ILE A 132 -6.95 -5.16 -3.49
C ILE A 132 -7.21 -5.74 -4.87
N LYS A 133 -6.98 -7.04 -5.08
CA LYS A 133 -7.25 -7.71 -6.37
C LYS A 133 -8.70 -7.54 -6.81
N HIS A 134 -9.65 -7.69 -5.88
CA HIS A 134 -11.07 -7.51 -6.17
C HIS A 134 -11.37 -6.07 -6.59
N PHE A 135 -10.88 -5.08 -5.85
CA PHE A 135 -11.08 -3.67 -6.17
C PHE A 135 -10.46 -3.29 -7.52
N LEU A 136 -9.29 -3.84 -7.84
CA LEU A 136 -8.59 -3.51 -9.07
C LEU A 136 -9.15 -4.20 -10.31
N LYS A 137 -10.00 -5.22 -10.20
CA LYS A 137 -10.42 -6.07 -11.32
C LYS A 137 -10.97 -5.28 -12.52
N ASP A 138 -11.67 -4.18 -12.26
CA ASP A 138 -12.37 -3.35 -13.25
C ASP A 138 -11.75 -1.95 -13.47
N LYS A 139 -10.61 -1.64 -12.84
CA LYS A 139 -9.94 -0.34 -13.04
C LYS A 139 -9.20 -0.30 -14.38
N ASP A 140 -9.34 0.82 -15.07
CA ASP A 140 -8.72 1.05 -16.39
C ASP A 140 -7.21 1.27 -16.29
N LYS A 141 -6.79 2.01 -15.26
CA LYS A 141 -5.41 2.46 -15.06
C LYS A 141 -4.81 1.78 -13.85
N LYS A 142 -4.14 0.66 -14.09
CA LYS A 142 -3.51 -0.12 -13.03
C LYS A 142 -2.24 -0.82 -13.50
N CYS A 143 -1.32 -1.07 -12.56
CA CYS A 143 -0.22 -2.01 -12.75
C CYS A 143 0.09 -2.75 -11.46
N THR A 144 0.95 -3.77 -11.56
CA THR A 144 1.54 -4.47 -10.41
C THR A 144 3.02 -4.15 -10.39
N ILE A 145 3.56 -3.90 -9.20
CA ILE A 145 5.00 -3.82 -8.95
C ILE A 145 5.32 -4.91 -7.94
N ALA A 146 6.16 -5.88 -8.29
CA ALA A 146 6.61 -6.87 -7.34
C ALA A 146 7.94 -6.45 -6.72
N LEU A 147 8.08 -6.61 -5.40
CA LEU A 147 9.32 -6.29 -4.70
C LEU A 147 10.51 -7.11 -5.22
N GLU A 148 10.24 -8.32 -5.71
CA GLU A 148 11.22 -9.23 -6.31
C GLU A 148 11.79 -8.71 -7.65
N SER A 149 11.05 -7.86 -8.37
CA SER A 149 11.40 -7.25 -9.66
C SER A 149 11.31 -5.72 -9.62
N LEU A 150 11.56 -5.14 -8.43
CA LEU A 150 11.24 -3.75 -8.13
C LEU A 150 11.82 -2.75 -9.14
N GLU A 151 13.07 -2.92 -9.55
CA GLU A 151 13.75 -2.00 -10.45
C GLU A 151 13.07 -1.92 -11.83
N GLU A 152 12.83 -3.07 -12.45
CA GLU A 152 12.19 -3.17 -13.77
C GLU A 152 10.74 -2.66 -13.72
N ASP A 153 9.98 -3.10 -12.72
CA ASP A 153 8.57 -2.74 -12.59
C ASP A 153 8.38 -1.26 -12.23
N PHE A 154 9.31 -0.68 -11.46
CA PHE A 154 9.28 0.73 -11.12
C PHE A 154 9.53 1.62 -12.35
N LEU A 155 10.46 1.25 -13.23
CA LEU A 155 10.68 1.96 -14.49
C LEU A 155 9.45 1.92 -15.41
N LYS A 156 8.80 0.76 -15.53
CA LYS A 156 7.53 0.65 -16.27
C LYS A 156 6.43 1.52 -15.66
N PHE A 157 6.31 1.50 -14.33
CA PHE A 157 5.36 2.35 -13.61
C PHE A 157 5.61 3.84 -13.89
N TRP A 158 6.88 4.26 -13.86
CA TRP A 158 7.30 5.63 -14.13
C TRP A 158 6.78 6.09 -15.50
N ASP A 159 6.99 5.30 -16.54
CA ASP A 159 6.53 5.60 -17.88
C ASP A 159 5.01 5.66 -17.97
N LEU A 160 4.30 4.71 -17.34
CA LEU A 160 2.85 4.62 -17.36
C LEU A 160 2.14 5.84 -16.74
N ILE A 161 2.76 6.48 -15.74
CA ILE A 161 2.20 7.68 -15.10
C ILE A 161 2.67 8.99 -15.75
N GLY A 162 3.52 8.91 -16.78
CA GLY A 162 4.15 10.08 -17.42
C GLY A 162 4.99 10.89 -16.44
N ALA A 163 5.69 10.20 -15.54
CA ALA A 163 6.56 10.83 -14.56
C ALA A 163 7.74 11.53 -15.24
N LYS A 164 8.15 12.65 -14.67
CA LYS A 164 9.27 13.46 -15.14
C LYS A 164 10.27 13.63 -14.02
N GLU A 165 11.55 13.54 -14.36
CA GLU A 165 12.64 13.70 -13.42
C GLU A 165 12.95 15.18 -13.16
N ILE A 166 13.38 15.50 -11.93
CA ILE A 166 13.98 16.78 -11.63
C ILE A 166 15.27 16.89 -12.45
N ARG A 167 15.24 17.64 -13.55
CA ARG A 167 16.47 18.03 -14.25
C ARG A 167 17.29 18.91 -13.32
N ILE A 168 18.31 18.33 -12.69
CA ILE A 168 19.39 19.12 -12.09
C ILE A 168 20.05 19.85 -13.25
N ARG A 169 19.75 21.15 -13.41
CA ARG A 169 20.54 22.03 -14.25
C ARG A 169 21.94 22.04 -13.66
N HIS A 170 22.86 21.30 -14.27
CA HIS A 170 24.27 21.61 -14.15
C HIS A 170 24.46 23.01 -14.76
N TYR A 171 24.60 24.00 -13.87
CA TYR A 171 25.10 25.33 -14.20
C TYR A 171 26.60 25.25 -14.47
#